data_AF-A0A926VUV4-F1
#
_entry.id   AF-A0A926VUV4-F1
#
_cell.length_a   1.000
_cell.length_b   1.000
_cell.length_c   1.000
_cell.angle_alpha   90.00
_cell.angle_beta   90.00
_cell.angle_gamma   90.00
#
_symmetry.space_group_name_H-M   'P 1'
#
loop_
_entity.id
_entity.type
_entity.pdbx_description
1 polymer ?
#
loop_
_entity_poly.entity_id
_entity_poly.type
_entity_poly.pdbx_seq_one_letter_code
_entity_poly.pdbx_strand_id
1 'polypeptide(L)'
;MSLLITTLITFVTFYSYLLIIRVLLTWFPQINWYNQPFAALAQITDPYLNLFRSIIPPLGGMDFSPILAFFALNLAGGFLRAIPF
;
A
#
# COMPACT_ATOMS: atom_id res chain seq x y z
N MET A 1 -10.09 -18.06 20.74
CA MET A 1 -10.44 -16.65 20.44
C MET A 1 -9.23 -15.80 20.09
N SER A 2 -8.09 -15.89 20.79
CA SER A 2 -6.87 -15.17 20.40
C SER A 2 -6.35 -15.54 19.00
N LEU A 3 -6.29 -16.83 18.67
CA LEU A 3 -5.78 -17.29 17.36
C LEU A 3 -6.56 -16.74 16.16
N LEU A 4 -7.90 -16.74 16.23
CA LEU A 4 -8.76 -16.17 15.18
C LEU A 4 -8.53 -14.66 14.98
N ILE A 5 -8.33 -13.94 16.08
CA ILE A 5 -8.08 -12.49 16.03
C ILE A 5 -6.70 -12.24 15.43
N THR A 6 -5.68 -12.98 15.85
CA THR A 6 -4.31 -12.83 15.34
C THR A 6 -4.22 -13.17 13.85
N THR A 7 -4.90 -14.22 13.38
CA THR A 7 -4.89 -14.57 11.94
C THR A 7 -5.55 -13.50 11.08
N LEU A 8 -6.67 -12.91 11.54
CA LEU A 8 -7.31 -11.80 10.85
C LEU A 8 -6.42 -10.56 10.81
N ILE A 9 -5.77 -10.20 11.92
CA ILE A 9 -4.84 -9.05 11.98
C ILE A 9 -3.68 -9.26 11.00
N THR A 10 -3.09 -10.46 10.98
CA THR A 10 -2.00 -10.80 10.07
C THR A 10 -2.46 -10.75 8.60
N PHE A 11 -3.65 -11.24 8.29
CA PHE A 11 -4.22 -11.17 6.94
C PHE A 11 -4.41 -9.72 6.48
N VAL A 12 -4.99 -8.85 7.31
CA VAL A 12 -5.19 -7.43 7.00
C VAL A 12 -3.84 -6.73 6.81
N THR A 13 -2.86 -7.03 7.67
CA THR A 13 -1.51 -6.48 7.58
C THR A 13 -0.84 -6.89 6.26
N PHE A 14 -0.92 -8.16 5.88
CA PHE A 14 -0.38 -8.66 4.63
C PHE A 14 -1.08 -8.03 3.41
N TYR A 15 -2.40 -7.92 3.44
CA TYR A 15 -3.18 -7.27 2.39
C TYR A 15 -2.82 -5.79 2.23
N SER A 16 -2.56 -5.09 3.33
CA SER A 16 -2.08 -3.70 3.33
C SER A 16 -0.73 -3.57 2.60
N TYR A 17 0.21 -4.48 2.84
CA TYR A 17 1.47 -4.50 2.09
C TYR A 17 1.27 -4.72 0.58
N LEU A 18 0.32 -5.59 0.18
CA LEU A 18 -0.02 -5.77 -1.24
C LEU A 18 -0.57 -4.50 -1.88
N LEU A 19 -1.40 -3.74 -1.17
CA LEU A 19 -1.89 -2.44 -1.65
C LEU A 19 -0.77 -1.42 -1.77
N ILE A 20 0.17 -1.38 -0.82
CA ILE A 20 1.36 -0.52 -0.91
C ILE A 20 2.16 -0.89 -2.15
N ILE A 21 2.41 -2.18 -2.40
CA ILE A 21 3.12 -2.65 -3.59
C ILE A 21 2.35 -2.28 -4.87
N ARG A 22 1.01 -2.45 -4.90
CA ARG A 22 0.15 -2.05 -6.04
C ARG A 22 0.33 -0.59 -6.39
N VAL A 23 0.37 0.28 -5.37
CA VAL A 23 0.55 1.74 -5.49
C VAL A 23 1.99 2.12 -5.85
N LEU A 24 3.00 1.39 -5.39
CA LEU A 24 4.39 1.64 -5.81
C LEU A 24 4.61 1.24 -7.28
N LEU A 25 4.00 0.13 -7.70
CA LEU A 25 4.11 -0.40 -9.06
C LEU A 25 3.37 0.47 -10.09
N THR A 26 2.31 1.20 -9.71
CA THR A 26 1.62 2.16 -10.60
C THR A 26 2.51 3.32 -11.02
N TRP A 27 3.62 3.58 -10.32
CA TRP A 27 4.58 4.63 -10.72
C TRP A 27 5.50 4.22 -11.85
N PHE A 28 5.55 2.93 -12.15
CA PHE A 28 6.33 2.40 -13.25
C PHE A 28 5.40 2.22 -14.46
N PRO A 29 5.35 3.18 -15.40
CA PRO A 29 4.49 3.09 -16.59
C PRO A 29 4.87 1.93 -17.53
N GLN A 30 6.02 1.30 -17.28
CA GLN A 30 6.53 0.13 -18.00
C GLN A 30 5.90 -1.19 -17.51
N ILE A 31 5.23 -1.20 -16.34
CA ILE A 31 4.61 -2.39 -15.77
C ILE A 31 3.35 -2.73 -16.57
N ASN A 32 3.35 -3.91 -17.18
CA ASN A 32 2.18 -4.43 -17.86
C ASN A 32 1.27 -5.17 -16.87
N TRP A 33 0.17 -4.51 -16.47
CA TRP A 33 -0.82 -5.05 -15.54
C TRP A 33 -1.63 -6.24 -16.08
N TYR A 34 -1.49 -6.59 -17.36
CA TYR A 34 -2.11 -7.76 -17.96
C TYR A 34 -1.21 -9.00 -17.91
N ASN A 35 0.07 -8.84 -17.57
CA ASN A 35 1.02 -9.95 -17.45
C ASN A 35 1.17 -10.43 -16.01
N GLN A 36 1.38 -11.74 -15.84
CA GLN A 36 1.78 -12.34 -14.56
C GLN A 36 3.17 -11.83 -14.17
N PRO A 37 3.43 -11.54 -12.88
CA PRO A 37 2.55 -11.73 -11.71
C PRO A 37 1.63 -10.53 -11.41
N PHE A 38 1.78 -9.41 -12.12
CA PHE A 38 1.07 -8.15 -11.83
C PHE A 38 -0.44 -8.23 -12.06
N ALA A 39 -0.87 -9.06 -13.02
CA ALA A 39 -2.28 -9.34 -13.26
C ALA A 39 -2.97 -9.98 -12.05
N ALA A 40 -2.31 -10.91 -11.35
CA ALA A 40 -2.86 -11.52 -10.15
C ALA A 40 -2.96 -10.50 -9.00
N LEU A 41 -1.94 -9.66 -8.85
CA LEU A 41 -1.94 -8.59 -7.84
C LEU A 41 -3.04 -7.55 -8.10
N ALA A 42 -3.25 -7.18 -9.35
CA ALA A 42 -4.37 -6.33 -9.77
C ALA A 42 -5.72 -6.99 -9.43
N GLN A 43 -5.93 -8.27 -9.80
CA GLN A 43 -7.18 -8.97 -9.50
C GLN A 43 -7.50 -9.07 -8.00
N ILE A 44 -6.49 -9.21 -7.14
CA ILE A 44 -6.66 -9.29 -5.68
C ILE A 44 -6.92 -7.92 -5.06
N THR A 45 -6.31 -6.86 -5.59
CA THR A 45 -6.39 -5.50 -5.02
C THR A 45 -7.53 -4.67 -5.62
N ASP A 46 -7.91 -4.91 -6.87
CA ASP A 46 -8.96 -4.19 -7.59
C ASP A 46 -10.35 -4.23 -6.93
N PRO A 47 -10.88 -5.35 -6.42
CA PRO A 47 -12.20 -5.33 -5.78
C PRO A 47 -12.22 -4.43 -4.54
N TYR A 48 -11.15 -4.41 -3.75
CA TYR A 48 -11.01 -3.50 -2.63
C TYR A 48 -10.87 -2.05 -3.11
N LEU A 49 -9.95 -1.79 -4.06
CA LEU A 49 -9.74 -0.45 -4.59
C LEU A 49 -11.00 0.11 -5.28
N ASN A 50 -11.78 -0.72 -5.97
CA ASN A 50 -13.03 -0.31 -6.61
C ASN A 50 -14.11 0.13 -5.60
N LEU A 51 -14.15 -0.47 -4.41
CA LEU A 51 -15.03 0.00 -3.32
C LEU A 51 -14.63 1.41 -2.85
N PHE A 52 -13.33 1.69 -2.77
CA PHE A 52 -12.82 2.99 -2.32
C PHE A 52 -12.67 4.04 -3.44
N ARG A 53 -12.66 3.63 -4.71
CA ARG A 53 -12.60 4.54 -5.88
C ARG A 53 -13.77 5.50 -5.96
N SER A 54 -14.92 5.15 -5.39
CA SER A 54 -16.08 6.05 -5.31
C SER A 54 -15.89 7.18 -4.31
N ILE A 55 -14.97 7.02 -3.35
CA ILE A 55 -14.68 8.00 -2.28
C ILE A 55 -13.41 8.77 -2.62
N ILE A 56 -12.40 8.08 -3.14
CA ILE A 56 -11.10 8.66 -3.51
C ILE A 56 -10.88 8.36 -4.99
N PRO A 57 -11.26 9.27 -5.90
CA PRO A 57 -10.98 9.10 -7.31
C PRO A 57 -9.46 8.98 -7.53
N PRO A 58 -9.00 8.11 -8.44
CA PRO A 58 -7.58 7.95 -8.73
C PRO A 58 -7.03 9.27 -9.28
N LEU A 59 -6.16 9.93 -8.52
CA LEU A 59 -5.46 11.14 -8.97
C LEU A 59 -4.45 10.75 -10.06
N GLY A 60 -4.89 10.78 -11.31
CA GLY A 60 -4.02 11.03 -12.47
C GLY A 60 -2.91 10.02 -12.77
N GLY A 61 -3.01 8.75 -12.36
CA GLY A 61 -2.02 7.73 -12.74
C GLY A 61 -0.59 7.98 -12.20
N MET A 62 -0.46 8.75 -11.12
CA MET A 62 0.81 9.01 -10.44
C MET A 62 0.53 9.17 -8.95
N ASP A 63 0.93 8.21 -8.11
CA ASP A 63 0.64 8.32 -6.68
C ASP A 63 1.68 9.16 -5.94
N PHE A 64 1.19 10.02 -5.06
CA PHE A 64 1.97 10.86 -4.14
C PHE A 64 2.47 10.11 -2.90
N SER A 65 2.41 8.78 -2.90
CA SER A 65 2.91 7.97 -1.80
C SER A 65 4.44 8.00 -1.58
N PRO A 66 5.35 8.44 -2.50
CA PRO A 66 6.77 8.55 -2.12
C PRO A 66 6.95 9.71 -1.15
N ILE A 67 6.16 10.78 -1.29
CA ILE A 67 6.13 11.91 -0.35
C ILE A 67 5.66 11.45 1.02
N LEU A 68 4.62 10.60 1.10
CA LEU A 68 4.12 10.07 2.37
C LEU A 68 5.12 9.11 3.02
N ALA A 69 5.82 8.31 2.23
CA ALA A 69 6.88 7.41 2.70
C ALA A 69 8.09 8.19 3.22
N PHE A 70 8.57 9.21 2.48
CA PHE A 70 9.62 10.11 2.96
C PHE A 70 9.20 10.92 4.19
N PHE A 71 7.93 11.32 4.27
CA PHE A 71 7.37 12.00 5.44
C PHE A 71 7.36 11.08 6.67
N ALA A 72 6.86 9.84 6.53
CA ALA A 72 6.84 8.86 7.62
C ALA A 72 8.25 8.47 8.10
N LEU A 73 9.21 8.31 7.18
CA LEU A 73 10.62 8.03 7.51
C LEU A 73 11.32 9.20 8.20
N ASN A 74 11.07 10.43 7.76
CA ASN A 74 11.58 11.63 8.44
C ASN A 74 10.94 11.81 9.81
N LEU A 75 9.64 11.55 9.94
CA LEU A 75 8.93 11.62 11.22
C LEU A 75 9.50 10.59 12.20
N ALA A 76 9.63 9.34 11.78
CA ALA A 76 10.22 8.27 12.58
C ALA A 76 11.69 8.56 12.95
N GLY A 77 12.50 9.04 12.00
CA GLY A 77 13.88 9.44 12.24
C GLY A 77 14.01 10.67 13.15
N GLY A 78 13.06 11.61 13.08
CA GLY A 78 12.95 12.76 13.98
C GLY A 78 12.59 12.34 15.40
N PHE A 79 11.61 11.44 15.56
CA PHE A 79 11.27 10.85 16.86
C PHE A 79 12.45 10.09 17.47
N LEU A 80 13.19 9.31 16.68
CA LEU A 80 14.36 8.58 17.15
C LEU A 80 15.53 9.50 17.56
N ARG A 81 15.72 10.64 16.89
CA ARG A 81 16.74 11.65 17.25
C ARG A 81 16.30 12.54 18.41
N ALA A 82 15.00 12.72 18.61
CA ALA A 82 14.42 13.50 19.68
C ALA A 82 14.37 12.73 21.01
N ILE A 83 14.52 11.41 20.99
CA ILE A 83 14.79 10.62 22.19
C ILE A 83 16.29 10.76 22.49
N PRO A 84 16.68 11.53 23.52
CA PRO A 84 18.06 11.59 23.95
C PRO A 84 18.33 10.31 24.72
N PHE A 85 18.99 9.35 24.06
CA PHE A 85 19.85 8.43 24.79
C PHE A 85 21.21 9.11 24.95
#